data_AF-A0A975CNA9-F1
#
_entry.id   AF-A0A975CNA9-F1
#
_cell.length_a   1.000
_cell.length_b   1.000
_cell.length_c   1.000
_cell.angle_alpha   90.00
_cell.angle_beta   90.00
_cell.angle_gamma   90.00
#
_symmetry.space_group_name_H-M   'P 1'
#
loop_
_entity.id
_entity.type
_entity.pdbx_description
1 polymer ?
#
loop_
_entity_poly.entity_id
_entity_poly.type
_entity_poly.pdbx_seq_one_letter_code
_entity_poly.pdbx_strand_id
1 'polypeptide(L)'
;MSYILLILSVLLGAILVFIIKPSTKIVRLLLAFSGSYLLSVTVLHLLPDVYTINSDATIVGVFILIGIILQSVLESFSKGAEHGHIHMHTDGKKFPTLLFVSLCLHAFSEGLPIHYADDNLLWAIIVHKIPIAIVLTTFLLHTNYPKKTIFLFLTFFAFMSPLGILLGDKIPFFTIYTTEITALIIGVFLHISTIILFESTENHKFNLQKFIAILLGVLLTIFTL
;
A
#
# COMPACT_ATOMS: atom_id res chain seq x y z
N MET A 1 -15.63 -12.23 3.49
CA MET A 1 -15.24 -12.01 2.07
C MET A 1 -13.90 -11.28 1.97
N SER A 2 -13.70 -10.20 2.72
CA SER A 2 -12.52 -9.31 2.69
C SER A 2 -11.17 -10.04 2.80
N TYR A 3 -11.04 -11.00 3.73
CA TYR A 3 -9.82 -11.82 3.89
C TYR A 3 -9.37 -12.50 2.60
N ILE A 4 -10.31 -13.12 1.86
CA ILE A 4 -10.01 -13.85 0.63
C ILE A 4 -9.61 -12.87 -0.47
N LEU A 5 -10.32 -11.75 -0.61
CA LEU A 5 -10.02 -10.74 -1.63
C LEU A 5 -8.62 -10.15 -1.47
N LEU A 6 -8.18 -9.89 -0.24
CA LEU A 6 -6.83 -9.38 0.04
C LEU A 6 -5.72 -10.40 -0.28
N ILE A 7 -5.97 -11.68 -0.04
CA ILE A 7 -5.02 -12.74 -0.43
C ILE A 7 -4.99 -12.85 -1.96
N LEU A 8 -6.16 -12.86 -2.60
CA LEU A 8 -6.28 -12.97 -4.06
C LEU A 8 -5.63 -11.81 -4.79
N SER A 9 -5.67 -10.58 -4.25
CA SER A 9 -5.03 -9.42 -4.89
C SER A 9 -3.50 -9.56 -4.97
N VAL A 10 -2.87 -10.08 -3.90
CA VAL A 10 -1.43 -10.37 -3.88
C VAL A 10 -1.10 -11.52 -4.84
N LEU A 11 -1.89 -12.60 -4.83
CA LEU A 11 -1.69 -13.72 -5.75
C LEU A 11 -1.85 -13.30 -7.21
N LEU A 12 -2.85 -12.47 -7.51
CA LEU A 12 -3.07 -11.93 -8.84
C LEU A 12 -1.85 -11.13 -9.31
N GLY A 13 -1.34 -10.21 -8.49
CA GLY A 13 -0.14 -9.44 -8.80
C GLY A 13 1.09 -10.34 -9.06
N ALA A 14 1.28 -11.38 -8.24
CA ALA A 14 2.37 -12.34 -8.44
C ALA A 14 2.22 -13.15 -9.74
N ILE A 15 1.03 -13.67 -10.02
CA ILE A 15 0.72 -14.45 -11.24
C ILE A 15 0.96 -13.61 -12.49
N LEU A 16 0.55 -12.33 -12.49
CA LEU A 16 0.78 -11.42 -13.60
C LEU A 16 2.27 -11.29 -13.96
N VAL A 17 3.17 -11.33 -12.98
CA VAL A 17 4.62 -11.32 -13.24
C VAL A 17 5.09 -12.62 -13.91
N PHE A 18 4.60 -13.78 -13.49
CA PHE A 18 5.01 -15.05 -14.09
C PHE A 18 4.48 -15.25 -15.52
N ILE A 19 3.29 -14.73 -15.82
CA ILE A 19 2.64 -14.90 -17.13
C ILE A 19 3.00 -13.77 -18.09
N ILE A 20 2.79 -12.52 -17.68
CA ILE A 20 2.85 -11.35 -18.57
C ILE A 20 4.21 -10.66 -18.53
N LYS A 21 4.87 -10.66 -17.36
CA LYS A 21 6.12 -9.90 -17.11
C LYS A 21 5.94 -8.41 -17.50
N PRO A 22 5.06 -7.67 -16.81
CA PRO A 22 4.71 -6.30 -17.18
C PRO A 22 5.94 -5.39 -17.22
N SER A 23 6.01 -4.53 -18.23
CA SER A 23 7.11 -3.58 -18.37
C SER A 23 7.11 -2.55 -17.24
N THR A 24 8.29 -2.00 -16.92
CA THR A 24 8.44 -0.94 -15.89
C THR A 24 7.52 0.25 -16.13
N LYS A 25 7.28 0.61 -17.39
CA LYS A 25 6.34 1.66 -17.77
C LYS A 25 4.90 1.34 -17.34
N ILE A 26 4.43 0.12 -17.61
CA ILE A 26 3.07 -0.31 -17.22
C ILE A 26 2.95 -0.34 -15.70
N VAL A 27 3.94 -0.89 -15.00
CA VAL A 27 3.95 -0.94 -13.53
C VAL A 27 3.87 0.46 -12.92
N ARG A 28 4.62 1.43 -13.46
CA ARG A 28 4.55 2.84 -13.01
C ARG A 28 3.18 3.48 -13.25
N LEU A 29 2.51 3.18 -14.36
CA LEU A 29 1.16 3.67 -14.63
C LEU A 29 0.13 3.04 -13.67
N LEU A 30 0.26 1.74 -13.41
CA LEU A 30 -0.58 1.03 -12.43
C LEU A 30 -0.37 1.56 -11.01
N LEU A 31 0.88 1.84 -10.61
CA LEU A 31 1.20 2.49 -9.35
C LEU A 31 0.55 3.88 -9.28
N ALA A 32 0.72 4.72 -10.31
CA ALA A 32 0.12 6.07 -10.33
C ALA A 32 -1.42 6.05 -10.24
N PHE A 33 -2.07 5.14 -10.97
CA PHE A 33 -3.53 4.96 -10.92
C PHE A 33 -3.99 4.47 -9.54
N SER A 34 -3.35 3.41 -9.02
CA SER A 34 -3.77 2.84 -7.73
C SER A 34 -3.47 3.77 -6.55
N GLY A 35 -2.35 4.49 -6.60
CA GLY A 35 -1.96 5.48 -5.60
C GLY A 35 -2.89 6.69 -5.59
N SER A 36 -3.38 7.16 -6.76
CA SER A 36 -4.40 8.21 -6.80
C SER A 36 -5.76 7.72 -6.34
N TYR A 37 -6.15 6.50 -6.67
CA TYR A 37 -7.40 5.91 -6.16
C TYR A 37 -7.38 5.78 -4.63
N LEU A 38 -6.29 5.25 -4.05
CA LEU A 38 -6.11 5.17 -2.60
C LEU A 38 -6.09 6.56 -1.94
N LEU A 39 -5.43 7.54 -2.57
CA LEU A 39 -5.42 8.93 -2.07
C LEU A 39 -6.82 9.52 -2.05
N SER A 40 -7.57 9.33 -3.13
CA SER A 40 -8.92 9.86 -3.26
C SER A 40 -9.86 9.24 -2.24
N VAL A 41 -9.82 7.92 -2.02
CA VAL A 41 -10.60 7.27 -0.95
C VAL A 41 -10.18 7.80 0.42
N THR A 42 -8.87 7.97 0.65
CA THR A 42 -8.36 8.52 1.92
C THR A 42 -8.89 9.94 2.18
N VAL A 43 -8.88 10.81 1.17
CA VAL A 43 -9.29 12.22 1.30
C VAL A 43 -10.80 12.39 1.33
N LEU A 44 -11.56 11.58 0.59
CA LEU A 44 -13.01 11.75 0.43
C LEU A 44 -13.83 10.95 1.44
N HIS A 45 -13.29 9.86 2.00
CA HIS A 45 -13.99 9.01 2.97
C HIS A 45 -13.29 9.02 4.33
N LEU A 46 -12.06 8.49 4.40
CA LEU A 46 -11.40 8.25 5.70
C LEU A 46 -11.13 9.54 6.48
N LEU A 47 -10.62 10.57 5.80
CA LEU A 47 -10.25 11.82 6.45
C LEU A 47 -11.48 12.56 7.00
N PRO A 48 -12.59 12.75 6.24
CA PRO A 48 -13.82 13.26 6.83
C PRO A 48 -14.32 12.43 8.01
N ASP A 49 -14.39 11.10 7.87
CA ASP A 49 -14.96 10.21 8.87
C ASP A 49 -14.23 10.31 10.22
N VAL A 50 -12.89 10.29 10.20
CA VAL A 50 -12.09 10.32 11.43
C VAL A 50 -12.23 11.62 12.23
N TYR A 51 -12.61 12.73 11.58
CA TYR A 51 -12.84 14.03 12.24
C TYR A 51 -14.29 14.24 12.71
N THR A 52 -15.23 13.39 12.31
CA THR A 52 -16.65 13.50 12.73
C THR A 52 -16.95 12.73 14.02
N ILE A 53 -16.09 11.80 14.40
CA ILE A 53 -16.19 11.05 15.66
C ILE A 53 -15.85 12.01 16.81
N ASN A 54 -16.49 11.86 17.99
CA ASN A 54 -16.29 12.67 19.21
C ASN A 54 -14.87 12.56 19.80
N SER A 55 -13.85 12.87 19.02
CA SER A 55 -12.43 12.82 19.35
C SER A 55 -11.85 14.23 19.19
N ASP A 56 -10.81 14.54 19.95
CA ASP A 56 -10.11 15.81 19.79
C ASP A 56 -9.46 15.86 18.39
N ALA A 57 -9.91 16.79 17.55
CA ALA A 57 -9.39 16.97 16.19
C ALA A 57 -7.86 17.18 16.18
N THR A 58 -7.31 17.79 17.23
CA THR A 58 -5.85 17.97 17.36
C THR A 58 -5.15 16.63 17.52
N ILE A 59 -5.70 15.72 18.33
CA ILE A 59 -5.15 14.38 18.55
C ILE A 59 -5.20 13.59 17.24
N VAL A 60 -6.32 13.64 16.51
CA VAL A 60 -6.45 13.02 15.19
C VAL A 60 -5.37 13.53 14.24
N GLY A 61 -5.19 14.84 14.14
CA GLY A 61 -4.14 15.44 13.32
C GLY A 61 -2.73 14.99 13.71
N VAL A 62 -2.45 14.85 15.01
CA VAL A 62 -1.16 14.34 15.51
C VAL A 62 -0.94 12.89 15.07
N PHE A 63 -1.94 12.01 15.17
CA PHE A 63 -1.81 10.62 14.70
C PHE A 63 -1.59 10.52 13.19
N ILE A 64 -2.23 11.38 12.39
CA ILE A 64 -1.95 11.48 10.94
C ILE A 64 -0.48 11.83 10.70
N LEU A 65 0.07 12.82 11.41
CA LEU A 65 1.48 13.20 11.27
C LEU A 65 2.42 12.06 11.71
N ILE A 66 2.09 11.35 12.78
CA ILE A 66 2.82 10.16 13.23
C ILE A 66 2.79 9.08 12.14
N GLY A 67 1.65 8.86 11.49
CA GLY A 67 1.50 7.92 10.39
C GLY A 67 2.42 8.24 9.20
N ILE A 68 2.51 9.51 8.82
CA ILE A 68 3.43 9.97 7.76
C ILE A 68 4.89 9.66 8.16
N ILE A 69 5.28 10.00 9.38
CA ILE A 69 6.64 9.75 9.87
C ILE A 69 6.94 8.25 9.93
N LEU A 70 6.00 7.45 10.46
CA LEU A 70 6.13 6.01 10.54
C LEU A 70 6.36 5.40 9.15
N GLN A 71 5.55 5.80 8.17
CA GLN A 71 5.69 5.28 6.82
C GLN A 71 6.98 5.75 6.13
N SER A 72 7.45 6.97 6.38
CA SER A 72 8.75 7.44 5.90
C SER A 72 9.92 6.60 6.45
N VAL A 73 9.83 6.16 7.71
CA VAL A 73 10.81 5.25 8.31
C VAL A 73 10.75 3.87 7.66
N LEU A 74 9.55 3.31 7.48
CA LEU A 74 9.36 2.03 6.79
C LEU A 74 9.92 2.10 5.36
N GLU A 75 9.61 3.15 4.62
CA GLU A 75 10.11 3.34 3.26
C GLU A 75 11.64 3.40 3.17
N SER A 76 12.29 4.06 4.13
CA SER A 76 13.76 4.10 4.22
C SER A 76 14.35 2.68 4.31
N PHE A 77 13.61 1.74 4.90
CA PHE A 77 13.98 0.33 4.97
C PHE A 77 13.58 -0.48 3.73
N SER A 78 12.49 -0.10 3.05
CA SER A 78 12.02 -0.73 1.81
C SER A 78 12.80 -0.27 0.57
N LYS A 79 13.65 0.76 0.70
CA LYS A 79 14.41 1.39 -0.41
C LYS A 79 13.50 1.79 -1.58
N GLY A 80 12.26 2.17 -1.28
CA GLY A 80 11.30 2.61 -2.29
C GLY A 80 10.73 1.51 -3.19
N ALA A 81 10.77 0.24 -2.74
CA ALA A 81 10.14 -0.86 -3.46
C ALA A 81 8.62 -0.67 -3.63
N GLU A 82 7.96 0.05 -2.73
CA GLU A 82 6.51 0.29 -2.75
C GLU A 82 6.08 1.18 -3.93
N HIS A 83 6.99 1.99 -4.47
CA HIS A 83 6.73 2.92 -5.57
C HIS A 83 7.59 2.62 -6.81
N GLY A 84 8.21 1.43 -6.89
CA GLY A 84 8.84 0.92 -8.11
C GLY A 84 10.27 1.42 -8.41
N HIS A 85 10.94 2.06 -7.45
CA HIS A 85 12.32 2.53 -7.60
C HIS A 85 13.30 1.62 -6.85
N ILE A 86 13.59 0.45 -7.41
CA ILE A 86 14.60 -0.44 -6.83
C ILE A 86 15.92 -0.22 -7.57
N HIS A 87 16.88 0.44 -6.92
CA HIS A 87 18.25 0.51 -7.44
C HIS A 87 18.90 -0.88 -7.36
N MET A 88 19.06 -1.51 -8.52
CA MET A 88 19.50 -2.91 -8.69
C MET A 88 21.02 -3.12 -8.51
N HIS A 89 21.64 -2.44 -7.55
CA HIS A 89 23.03 -2.69 -7.17
C HIS A 89 23.06 -3.49 -5.87
N THR A 90 23.01 -4.81 -5.97
CA THR A 90 23.27 -5.69 -4.84
C THR A 90 24.10 -6.88 -5.30
N ASP A 91 25.42 -6.71 -5.24
CA ASP A 91 26.41 -7.80 -5.35
C ASP A 91 26.44 -8.72 -4.11
N GLY A 92 25.52 -8.51 -3.16
CA GLY A 92 25.47 -9.23 -1.88
C GLY A 92 24.43 -10.36 -1.85
N LYS A 93 24.87 -11.57 -1.46
CA LYS A 93 24.01 -12.75 -1.21
C LYS A 93 23.08 -12.63 0.02
N LYS A 94 22.97 -11.46 0.66
CA LYS A 94 22.24 -11.29 1.93
C LYS A 94 20.77 -10.95 1.69
N PHE A 95 19.90 -11.62 2.44
CA PHE A 95 18.46 -11.45 2.38
C PHE A 95 18.06 -9.99 2.64
N PRO A 96 17.19 -9.37 1.82
CA PRO A 96 16.69 -8.02 2.05
C PRO A 96 15.64 -8.03 3.18
N THR A 97 16.04 -8.51 4.37
CA THR A 97 15.16 -8.69 5.54
C THR A 97 14.46 -7.41 5.92
N LEU A 98 15.19 -6.29 5.88
CA LEU A 98 14.68 -4.98 6.26
C LEU A 98 13.52 -4.54 5.36
N LEU A 99 13.68 -4.73 4.05
CA LEU A 99 12.65 -4.46 3.04
C LEU A 99 11.43 -5.34 3.26
N PHE A 100 11.65 -6.64 3.51
CA PHE A 100 10.56 -7.58 3.72
C PHE A 100 9.75 -7.28 4.99
N VAL A 101 10.45 -7.03 6.11
CA VAL A 101 9.81 -6.67 7.38
C VAL A 101 9.04 -5.37 7.24
N SER A 102 9.63 -4.36 6.58
CA SER A 102 8.96 -3.08 6.32
C SER A 102 7.66 -3.27 5.56
N LEU A 103 7.70 -3.97 4.42
CA LEU A 103 6.53 -4.25 3.60
C LEU A 103 5.46 -5.03 4.36
N CYS A 104 5.87 -5.98 5.21
CA CYS A 104 4.94 -6.73 6.04
C CYS A 104 4.26 -5.84 7.09
N LEU A 105 5.00 -4.95 7.74
CA LEU A 105 4.44 -4.00 8.71
C LEU A 105 3.48 -3.01 8.02
N HIS A 106 3.87 -2.48 6.86
CA HIS A 106 3.00 -1.65 6.04
C HIS A 106 1.70 -2.40 5.67
N ALA A 107 1.81 -3.59 5.08
CA ALA A 107 0.66 -4.40 4.69
C ALA A 107 -0.20 -4.85 5.90
N PHE A 108 0.39 -5.07 7.06
CA PHE A 108 -0.36 -5.33 8.28
C PHE A 108 -1.16 -4.11 8.72
N SER A 109 -0.50 -2.94 8.74
CA SER A 109 -1.07 -1.67 9.20
C SER A 109 -2.30 -1.25 8.39
N GLU A 110 -2.27 -1.35 7.06
CA GLU A 110 -3.41 -1.04 6.19
C GLU A 110 -4.63 -1.94 6.44
N GLY A 111 -4.43 -3.14 7.01
CA GLY A 111 -5.50 -4.07 7.34
C GLY A 111 -6.29 -3.70 8.60
N LEU A 112 -5.68 -2.94 9.52
CA LEU A 112 -6.27 -2.61 10.83
C LEU A 112 -7.63 -1.88 10.74
N PRO A 113 -7.79 -0.81 9.92
CA PRO A 113 -9.04 -0.04 9.90
C PRO A 113 -10.17 -0.70 9.11
N ILE A 114 -9.89 -1.73 8.28
CA ILE A 114 -10.85 -2.26 7.30
C ILE A 114 -12.15 -2.76 7.95
N HIS A 115 -12.11 -3.33 9.15
CA HIS A 115 -13.32 -3.84 9.79
C HIS A 115 -14.34 -2.74 10.13
N TYR A 116 -13.84 -1.54 10.44
CA TYR A 116 -14.65 -0.40 10.88
C TYR A 116 -14.82 0.67 9.80
N ALA A 117 -14.19 0.47 8.63
CA ALA A 117 -14.30 1.34 7.47
C ALA A 117 -15.37 0.84 6.50
N ASP A 118 -15.67 1.66 5.51
CA ASP A 118 -16.54 1.31 4.40
C ASP A 118 -15.88 0.32 3.42
N ASP A 119 -16.69 -0.24 2.52
CA ASP A 119 -16.20 -1.13 1.47
C ASP A 119 -15.26 -0.40 0.48
N ASN A 120 -15.32 0.95 0.39
CA ASN A 120 -14.45 1.73 -0.48
C ASN A 120 -12.99 1.59 -0.06
N LEU A 121 -12.70 1.58 1.25
CA LEU A 121 -11.35 1.33 1.74
C LEU A 121 -10.85 -0.07 1.33
N LEU A 122 -11.68 -1.10 1.45
CA LEU A 122 -11.31 -2.46 1.05
C LEU A 122 -10.92 -2.51 -0.43
N TRP A 123 -11.72 -1.89 -1.30
CA TRP A 123 -11.43 -1.83 -2.73
C TRP A 123 -10.17 -1.01 -3.04
N ALA A 124 -9.95 0.11 -2.36
CA ALA A 124 -8.74 0.91 -2.49
C ALA A 124 -7.48 0.10 -2.19
N ILE A 125 -7.49 -0.65 -1.08
CA ILE A 125 -6.36 -1.51 -0.69
C ILE A 125 -6.17 -2.67 -1.68
N ILE A 126 -7.25 -3.31 -2.16
CA ILE A 126 -7.16 -4.36 -3.17
C ILE A 126 -6.47 -3.85 -4.44
N VAL A 127 -6.92 -2.70 -4.95
CA VAL A 127 -6.37 -2.08 -6.16
C VAL A 127 -4.92 -1.67 -5.97
N HIS A 128 -4.56 -1.16 -4.79
CA HIS A 128 -3.19 -0.78 -4.42
C HIS A 128 -2.23 -1.96 -4.23
N LYS A 129 -2.74 -3.09 -3.69
CA LYS A 129 -1.94 -4.30 -3.45
C LYS A 129 -1.45 -4.96 -4.72
N ILE A 130 -2.22 -4.92 -5.80
CA ILE A 130 -1.86 -5.60 -7.06
C ILE A 130 -0.53 -5.05 -7.63
N PRO A 131 -0.36 -3.72 -7.82
CA PRO A 131 0.91 -3.15 -8.25
C PRO A 131 2.07 -3.43 -7.29
N ILE A 132 1.87 -3.33 -5.98
CA ILE A 132 2.92 -3.63 -5.00
C ILE A 132 3.37 -5.09 -5.10
N ALA A 133 2.43 -6.02 -5.21
CA ALA A 133 2.72 -7.44 -5.38
C ALA A 133 3.48 -7.72 -6.69
N ILE A 134 3.18 -6.99 -7.77
CA ILE A 134 3.95 -7.03 -9.03
C ILE A 134 5.39 -6.58 -8.79
N VAL A 135 5.59 -5.44 -8.11
CA VAL A 135 6.94 -4.92 -7.83
C VAL A 135 7.73 -5.87 -6.94
N LEU A 136 7.13 -6.34 -5.83
CA LEU A 136 7.76 -7.28 -4.91
C LEU A 136 8.12 -8.61 -5.58
N THR A 137 7.22 -9.16 -6.38
CA THR A 137 7.47 -10.42 -7.11
C THR A 137 8.60 -10.24 -8.13
N THR A 138 8.57 -9.14 -8.89
CA THR A 138 9.64 -8.80 -9.85
C THR A 138 10.99 -8.68 -9.14
N PHE A 139 11.03 -7.95 -8.02
CA PHE A 139 12.23 -7.82 -7.20
C PHE A 139 12.77 -9.16 -6.71
N LEU A 140 11.91 -9.99 -6.11
CA LEU A 140 12.30 -11.30 -5.60
C LEU A 140 12.78 -12.23 -6.72
N LEU A 141 12.21 -12.17 -7.93
CA LEU A 141 12.69 -12.95 -9.07
C LEU A 141 14.04 -12.49 -9.61
N HIS A 142 14.41 -11.23 -9.40
CA HIS A 142 15.75 -10.72 -9.71
C HIS A 142 16.78 -11.09 -8.63
N THR A 143 16.35 -11.57 -7.46
CA THR A 143 17.27 -12.17 -6.49
C THR A 143 17.62 -13.61 -6.89
N ASN A 144 18.82 -14.07 -6.54
CA ASN A 144 19.25 -15.47 -6.77
C ASN A 144 18.60 -16.47 -5.77
N TYR A 145 17.37 -16.20 -5.29
CA TYR A 145 16.66 -17.09 -4.38
C TYR A 145 15.92 -18.21 -5.12
N PRO A 146 15.80 -19.41 -4.53
CA PRO A 146 15.01 -20.48 -5.12
C PRO A 146 13.52 -20.10 -5.13
N LYS A 147 12.78 -20.53 -6.16
CA LYS A 147 11.35 -20.21 -6.33
C LYS A 147 10.50 -20.56 -5.11
N LYS A 148 10.84 -21.63 -4.38
CA LYS A 148 10.16 -22.03 -3.14
C LYS A 148 10.25 -20.94 -2.06
N THR A 149 11.40 -20.30 -1.92
CA THR A 149 11.63 -19.21 -0.97
C THR A 149 10.84 -17.97 -1.37
N ILE A 150 10.83 -17.62 -2.67
CA ILE A 150 10.01 -16.52 -3.19
C ILE A 150 8.52 -16.75 -2.90
N PHE A 151 8.02 -17.96 -3.18
CA PHE A 151 6.63 -18.32 -2.91
C PHE A 151 6.28 -18.23 -1.42
N LEU A 152 7.16 -18.68 -0.52
CA LEU A 152 6.96 -18.56 0.92
C LEU A 152 6.83 -17.10 1.37
N PHE A 153 7.68 -16.21 0.84
CA PHE A 153 7.61 -14.78 1.16
C PHE A 153 6.34 -14.12 0.66
N LEU A 154 5.94 -14.40 -0.58
CA LEU A 154 4.69 -13.87 -1.13
C LEU A 154 3.47 -14.38 -0.35
N THR A 155 3.51 -15.64 0.08
CA THR A 155 2.45 -16.22 0.92
C THR A 155 2.38 -15.49 2.27
N PHE A 156 3.50 -15.30 2.94
CA PHE A 156 3.54 -14.59 4.23
C PHE A 156 3.08 -13.14 4.09
N PHE A 157 3.54 -12.43 3.05
CA PHE A 157 3.09 -11.08 2.74
C PHE A 157 1.58 -11.01 2.47
N ALA A 158 1.01 -11.99 1.73
CA ALA A 158 -0.42 -12.05 1.45
C ALA A 158 -1.29 -12.18 2.72
N PHE A 159 -0.76 -12.76 3.80
CA PHE A 159 -1.47 -12.90 5.07
C PHE A 159 -1.41 -11.66 5.96
N MET A 160 -0.57 -10.67 5.67
CA MET A 160 -0.38 -9.53 6.58
C MET A 160 -1.61 -8.65 6.76
N SER A 161 -2.30 -8.28 5.68
CA SER A 161 -3.52 -7.47 5.80
C SER A 161 -4.70 -8.28 6.37
N PRO A 162 -4.94 -9.53 5.96
CA PRO A 162 -5.86 -10.43 6.67
C PRO A 162 -5.59 -10.50 8.17
N LEU A 163 -4.31 -10.56 8.57
CA LEU A 163 -3.92 -10.53 9.98
C LEU A 163 -4.21 -9.18 10.62
N GLY A 164 -3.98 -8.07 9.91
CA GLY A 164 -4.39 -6.72 10.31
C GLY A 164 -5.89 -6.64 10.61
N ILE A 165 -6.74 -7.13 9.70
CA ILE A 165 -8.20 -7.19 9.91
C ILE A 165 -8.52 -8.01 11.16
N LEU A 166 -7.94 -9.21 11.26
CA LEU A 166 -8.22 -10.14 12.36
C LEU A 166 -7.89 -9.51 13.71
N LEU A 167 -6.69 -8.93 13.85
CA LEU A 167 -6.27 -8.33 15.10
C LEU A 167 -7.01 -7.03 15.39
N GLY A 168 -7.29 -6.22 14.37
CA GLY A 168 -8.06 -4.98 14.46
C GLY A 168 -9.44 -5.19 15.08
N ASP A 169 -10.11 -6.31 14.75
CA ASP A 169 -11.43 -6.67 15.30
C ASP A 169 -11.34 -7.41 16.65
N LYS A 170 -10.34 -8.28 16.84
CA LYS A 170 -10.32 -9.23 17.97
C LYS A 170 -9.63 -8.71 19.23
N ILE A 171 -8.74 -7.74 19.13
CA ILE A 171 -7.99 -7.24 20.28
C ILE A 171 -8.61 -5.91 20.75
N PRO A 172 -9.08 -5.80 22.01
CA PRO A 172 -9.75 -4.60 22.53
C PRO A 172 -8.96 -3.30 22.36
N PHE A 173 -7.64 -3.36 22.38
CA PHE A 173 -6.78 -2.21 22.12
C PHE A 173 -7.10 -1.55 20.77
N PHE A 174 -7.19 -2.33 19.69
CA PHE A 174 -7.43 -1.75 18.36
C PHE A 174 -8.86 -1.22 18.23
N THR A 175 -9.83 -1.83 18.91
CA THR A 175 -11.23 -1.37 18.89
C THR A 175 -11.43 -0.10 19.71
N ILE A 176 -10.75 0.03 20.85
CA ILE A 176 -10.83 1.22 21.72
C ILE A 176 -10.19 2.43 21.05
N TYR A 177 -9.04 2.23 20.39
CA TYR A 177 -8.28 3.30 19.73
C TYR A 177 -8.51 3.34 18.21
N THR A 178 -9.69 2.89 17.74
CA THR A 178 -9.99 2.77 16.31
C THR A 178 -9.78 4.09 15.58
N THR A 179 -10.19 5.22 16.17
CA THR A 179 -10.04 6.56 15.57
C THR A 179 -8.58 6.93 15.40
N GLU A 180 -7.76 6.77 16.44
CA GLU A 180 -6.33 7.11 16.44
C GLU A 180 -5.54 6.21 15.50
N ILE A 181 -5.86 4.93 15.47
CA ILE A 181 -5.26 3.97 14.54
C ILE A 181 -5.65 4.33 13.11
N THR A 182 -6.93 4.62 12.84
CA THR A 182 -7.38 5.03 11.50
C THR A 182 -6.70 6.34 11.07
N ALA A 183 -6.56 7.31 11.98
CA ALA A 183 -5.81 8.54 11.75
C ALA A 183 -4.34 8.25 11.39
N LEU A 184 -3.68 7.34 12.11
CA LEU A 184 -2.32 6.89 11.79
C LEU A 184 -2.26 6.25 10.40
N ILE A 185 -3.22 5.39 10.04
CA ILE A 185 -3.26 4.75 8.72
C ILE A 185 -3.56 5.75 7.59
N ILE A 186 -4.40 6.77 7.84
CA ILE A 186 -4.57 7.90 6.92
C ILE A 186 -3.22 8.56 6.63
N GLY A 187 -2.40 8.81 7.65
CA GLY A 187 -1.04 9.32 7.48
C GLY A 187 -0.16 8.42 6.61
N VAL A 188 -0.22 7.11 6.84
CA VAL A 188 0.48 6.10 6.02
C VAL A 188 0.07 6.18 4.55
N PHE A 189 -1.24 6.24 4.26
CA PHE A 189 -1.75 6.33 2.89
C PHE A 189 -1.39 7.66 2.23
N LEU A 190 -1.51 8.78 2.94
CA LEU A 190 -1.13 10.10 2.41
C LEU A 190 0.36 10.13 2.00
N HIS A 191 1.24 9.58 2.84
CA HIS A 191 2.67 9.48 2.53
C HIS A 191 2.92 8.66 1.27
N ILE A 192 2.41 7.43 1.21
CA ILE A 192 2.65 6.52 0.07
C ILE A 192 2.06 7.06 -1.23
N SER A 193 0.82 7.54 -1.19
CA SER A 193 0.19 8.11 -2.36
C SER A 193 0.95 9.33 -2.88
N THR A 194 1.38 10.25 -2.02
CA THR A 194 2.09 11.46 -2.48
C THR A 194 3.44 11.13 -3.10
N ILE A 195 4.19 10.19 -2.55
CA ILE A 195 5.45 9.73 -3.15
C ILE A 195 5.22 9.09 -4.51
N ILE A 196 4.23 8.18 -4.61
CA ILE A 196 3.88 7.55 -5.90
C ILE A 196 3.50 8.61 -6.95
N LEU A 197 2.72 9.62 -6.56
CA LEU A 197 2.20 10.64 -7.48
C LEU A 197 3.24 11.67 -7.89
N PHE A 198 4.07 12.16 -6.98
CA PHE A 198 4.94 13.30 -7.23
C PHE A 198 6.40 12.91 -7.49
N GLU A 199 6.93 11.92 -6.78
CA GLU A 199 8.35 11.56 -6.87
C GLU A 199 8.68 10.73 -8.12
N SER A 200 7.72 9.96 -8.65
CA SER A 200 7.94 9.12 -9.85
C SER A 200 8.03 9.89 -11.20
N THR A 201 8.36 11.19 -11.18
CA THR A 201 8.61 11.98 -12.41
C THR A 201 10.09 11.96 -12.79
N GLU A 202 10.45 11.10 -13.75
CA GLU A 202 11.81 11.11 -14.31
C GLU A 202 12.08 12.42 -15.07
N ASN A 203 13.17 13.11 -14.73
CA ASN A 203 13.71 14.29 -15.43
C ASN A 203 12.81 15.55 -15.44
N HIS A 204 11.89 15.71 -14.49
CA HIS A 204 11.01 16.89 -14.36
C HIS A 204 10.18 17.23 -15.63
N LYS A 205 10.03 16.29 -16.57
CA LYS A 205 9.19 16.47 -17.77
C LYS A 205 7.78 15.96 -17.49
N PHE A 206 6.79 16.73 -17.93
CA PHE A 206 5.39 16.34 -17.82
C PHE A 206 5.12 15.02 -18.57
N ASN A 207 4.49 14.06 -17.89
CA ASN A 207 4.11 12.77 -18.47
C ASN A 207 2.58 12.68 -18.53
N LEU A 208 2.02 12.89 -19.73
CA LEU A 208 0.57 12.87 -19.95
C LEU A 208 -0.06 11.52 -19.60
N GLN A 209 0.62 10.40 -19.86
CA GLN A 209 0.07 9.07 -19.56
C GLN A 209 -0.06 8.85 -18.05
N LYS A 210 0.94 9.28 -17.28
CA LYS A 210 0.88 9.27 -15.81
C LYS A 210 -0.25 10.18 -15.32
N PHE A 211 -0.36 11.39 -15.86
CA PHE A 211 -1.42 12.32 -15.48
C PHE A 211 -2.82 11.75 -15.75
N ILE A 212 -3.04 11.10 -16.91
CA ILE A 212 -4.29 10.41 -17.21
C ILE A 212 -4.56 9.28 -16.23
N ALA A 213 -3.55 8.47 -15.90
CA ALA A 213 -3.69 7.40 -14.91
C ALA A 213 -4.13 7.95 -13.54
N ILE A 214 -3.54 9.08 -13.12
CA ILE A 214 -3.93 9.77 -11.89
C ILE A 214 -5.39 10.21 -11.95
N LEU A 215 -5.79 10.90 -13.02
CA LEU A 215 -7.17 11.36 -13.22
C LEU A 215 -8.16 10.20 -13.19
N LEU A 216 -7.84 9.08 -13.83
CA LEU A 216 -8.72 7.90 -13.84
C LEU A 216 -8.91 7.32 -12.44
N GLY A 217 -7.87 7.27 -11.59
CA GLY A 217 -8.02 6.80 -10.21
C GLY A 217 -8.87 7.74 -9.35
N VAL A 218 -8.72 9.06 -9.53
CA VAL A 218 -9.57 10.06 -8.84
C VAL A 218 -11.02 9.93 -9.29
N LEU A 219 -11.25 9.89 -10.61
CA LEU A 219 -12.59 9.78 -11.20
C LEU A 219 -13.28 8.48 -10.80
N LEU A 220 -12.55 7.37 -10.73
CA LEU A 220 -13.12 6.10 -10.27
C LEU A 220 -13.71 6.27 -8.87
N THR A 221 -12.97 6.89 -7.94
CA THR A 221 -13.49 7.17 -6.58
C THR A 221 -14.76 8.01 -6.62
N ILE A 222 -14.78 9.08 -7.43
CA ILE A 222 -15.93 9.98 -7.56
C ILE A 222 -17.18 9.26 -8.12
N PHE A 223 -17.00 8.30 -9.03
CA PHE A 223 -18.11 7.54 -9.61
C PHE A 223 -18.55 6.33 -8.78
N THR A 224 -17.71 5.87 -7.86
CA THR A 224 -18.03 4.79 -6.91
C THR A 224 -18.39 5.29 -5.52
N LEU A 225 -18.42 6.61 -5.34
CA LEU A 225 -18.82 7.33 -4.14
C LEU A 225 -20.30 7.12 -3.83
#